data_AF-A0A4Q4UX46-F1
#
_entry.id   AF-A0A4Q4UX46-F1
#
_cell.length_a   1.000
_cell.length_b   1.000
_cell.length_c   1.000
_cell.angle_alpha   90.00
_cell.angle_beta   90.00
_cell.angle_gamma   90.00
#
_symmetry.space_group_name_H-M   'P 1'
#
loop_
_entity.id
_entity.type
_entity.pdbx_description
1 polymer ?
#
loop_
_entity_poly.entity_id
_entity_poly.type
_entity_poly.pdbx_seq_one_letter_code
_entity_poly.pdbx_strand_id
1 'polypeptide(L)'
;MHAILLFTLVLWTTIAVVSSTMLQPVGQWVLSGGQIVCVGEAFCDYYFVISSSGGDSTAKTTHRRCHFQVESEDGVPADAMQFQDVGCDGGVANDTFRVNGSWEEKEDGDRPHIVLCVTNVVDRVWAFFGFDDWEIQNGRVADNKSSPVYPVGKFEKRQPEPRKMDWVMGLPGRQRRRRINAA
;
A
#
# COMPACT_ATOMS: atom_id res chain seq x y z
N MET A 1 0.90 -72.96 16.65
CA MET A 1 0.59 -72.10 15.49
C MET A 1 0.33 -70.70 16.02
N HIS A 2 1.18 -69.73 15.68
CA HIS A 2 1.05 -68.33 16.12
C HIS A 2 0.82 -67.46 14.89
N ALA A 3 -0.33 -66.80 14.82
CA ALA A 3 -0.69 -65.88 13.74
C ALA A 3 -0.28 -64.47 14.15
N ILE A 4 0.67 -63.88 13.43
CA ILE A 4 1.11 -62.50 13.59
C ILE A 4 0.23 -61.64 12.67
N LEU A 5 -0.66 -60.86 13.27
CA LEU A 5 -1.48 -59.85 12.58
C LEU A 5 -0.65 -58.58 12.39
N LEU A 6 -0.18 -58.36 11.16
CA LEU A 6 0.48 -57.10 10.75
C LEU A 6 -0.59 -56.05 10.46
N PHE A 7 -0.73 -55.07 11.35
CA PHE A 7 -1.53 -53.87 11.13
C PHE A 7 -0.73 -52.87 10.28
N THR A 8 -1.01 -52.80 8.98
CA THR A 8 -0.50 -51.75 8.10
C THR A 8 -1.34 -50.49 8.29
N LEU A 9 -0.81 -49.52 9.05
CA LEU A 9 -1.35 -48.17 9.16
C LEU A 9 -1.07 -47.40 7.87
N VAL A 10 -2.08 -47.30 7.00
CA VAL A 10 -2.04 -46.42 5.82
C VAL A 10 -2.33 -45.00 6.30
N LEU A 11 -1.28 -44.21 6.50
CA LEU A 11 -1.37 -42.81 6.89
C LEU A 11 -1.76 -41.99 5.64
N TRP A 12 -3.05 -41.72 5.47
CA TRP A 12 -3.53 -40.78 4.44
C TRP A 12 -3.23 -39.36 4.89
N THR A 13 -2.21 -38.73 4.30
CA THR A 13 -1.98 -37.29 4.44
C THR A 13 -2.95 -36.54 3.54
N THR A 14 -4.01 -35.99 4.12
CA THR A 14 -4.85 -35.00 3.43
C THR A 14 -4.06 -33.70 3.30
N ILE A 15 -3.55 -33.43 2.10
CA ILE A 15 -3.01 -32.12 1.75
C ILE A 15 -4.22 -31.17 1.68
N ALA A 16 -4.45 -30.41 2.74
CA ALA A 16 -5.39 -29.31 2.72
C ALA A 16 -4.83 -28.22 1.80
N VAL A 17 -5.35 -28.15 0.57
CA VAL A 17 -5.11 -27.01 -0.32
C VAL A 17 -5.84 -25.82 0.28
N VAL A 18 -5.08 -24.95 0.95
CA VAL A 18 -5.59 -23.65 1.42
C VAL A 18 -5.74 -22.77 0.17
N SER A 19 -6.92 -22.81 -0.45
CA SER A 19 -7.26 -21.89 -1.54
C SER A 19 -7.26 -20.46 -1.00
N SER A 20 -6.19 -19.72 -1.30
CA SER A 20 -6.16 -18.28 -1.13
C SER A 20 -7.19 -17.68 -2.10
N THR A 21 -8.23 -17.04 -1.60
CA THR A 21 -9.19 -16.32 -2.45
C THR A 21 -8.48 -15.11 -3.06
N MET A 22 -7.94 -15.25 -4.28
CA MET A 22 -7.42 -14.11 -5.03
C MET A 22 -8.57 -13.13 -5.31
N LEU A 23 -8.36 -11.85 -4.99
CA LEU A 23 -9.26 -10.76 -5.36
C LEU A 23 -9.39 -10.72 -6.88
N GLN A 24 -10.60 -10.96 -7.39
CA GLN A 24 -10.86 -10.87 -8.83
C GLN A 24 -11.00 -9.40 -9.24
N PRO A 25 -10.38 -8.98 -10.36
CA PRO A 25 -10.53 -7.63 -10.86
C PRO A 25 -11.97 -7.38 -11.34
N VAL A 26 -12.49 -6.18 -11.08
CA VAL A 26 -13.85 -5.72 -11.44
C VAL A 26 -13.84 -4.69 -12.58
N GLY A 27 -12.65 -4.41 -13.13
CA GLY A 27 -12.45 -3.42 -14.17
C GLY A 27 -11.00 -3.23 -14.54
N GLN A 28 -10.80 -2.27 -15.45
CA GLN A 28 -9.49 -1.75 -15.84
C GLN A 28 -9.58 -0.23 -15.86
N TRP A 29 -8.64 0.41 -15.19
CA TRP A 29 -8.46 1.86 -15.24
C TRP A 29 -7.17 2.20 -15.97
N VAL A 30 -7.18 3.37 -16.58
CA VAL A 30 -6.04 3.97 -17.26
C VAL A 30 -5.73 5.29 -16.59
N LEU A 31 -4.48 5.45 -16.13
CA LEU A 31 -3.89 6.74 -15.85
C LEU A 31 -3.22 7.28 -17.10
N SER A 32 -3.61 8.50 -17.48
CA SER A 32 -3.10 9.19 -18.66
C SER A 32 -2.62 10.59 -18.30
N GLY A 33 -1.62 11.08 -19.05
CA GLY A 33 -1.06 12.41 -18.83
C GLY A 33 -0.42 12.58 -17.45
N GLY A 34 0.14 11.51 -16.89
CA GLY A 34 0.79 11.53 -15.58
C GLY A 34 2.00 12.46 -15.59
N GLN A 35 2.06 13.40 -14.66
CA GLN A 35 3.13 14.39 -14.57
C GLN A 35 3.30 14.85 -13.12
N ILE A 36 4.55 14.98 -12.67
CA ILE A 36 4.92 15.58 -11.40
C ILE A 36 5.83 16.78 -11.66
N VAL A 37 5.45 17.94 -11.12
CA VAL A 37 6.19 19.20 -11.25
C VAL A 37 6.53 19.71 -9.86
N CYS A 38 7.82 19.83 -9.55
CA CYS A 38 8.26 20.30 -8.24
C CYS A 38 8.80 21.73 -8.29
N VAL A 39 8.45 22.54 -7.29
CA VAL A 39 8.95 23.89 -7.07
C VAL A 39 10.01 23.81 -5.97
N GLY A 40 11.26 23.56 -6.38
CA GLY A 40 12.33 23.21 -5.45
C GLY A 40 12.06 21.87 -4.75
N GLU A 41 12.47 21.76 -3.48
CA GLU A 41 12.28 20.55 -2.67
C GLU A 41 11.00 20.58 -1.82
N ALA A 42 10.32 21.74 -1.76
CA ALA A 42 9.26 21.99 -0.80
C ALA A 42 7.87 21.51 -1.25
N PHE A 43 7.57 21.61 -2.55
CA PHE A 43 6.24 21.30 -3.09
C PHE A 43 6.35 20.58 -4.42
N CYS A 44 5.51 19.56 -4.62
CA CYS A 44 5.32 18.90 -5.90
C CYS A 44 3.85 18.82 -6.26
N ASP A 45 3.50 19.31 -7.45
CA ASP A 45 2.18 19.19 -8.03
C ASP A 45 2.08 17.90 -8.84
N TYR A 46 1.06 17.12 -8.57
CA TYR A 46 0.73 15.86 -9.25
C TYR A 46 -0.44 16.09 -10.19
N TYR A 47 -0.29 15.68 -11.45
CA TYR A 47 -1.30 15.79 -12.49
C TYR A 47 -1.51 14.46 -13.19
N PHE A 48 -2.76 14.04 -13.37
CA PHE A 48 -3.11 12.90 -14.22
C PHE A 48 -4.61 12.84 -14.51
N VAL A 49 -5.02 11.97 -15.43
CA VAL A 49 -6.43 11.71 -15.75
C VAL A 49 -6.73 10.23 -15.57
N ILE A 50 -7.76 9.93 -14.79
CA ILE A 50 -8.28 8.58 -14.56
C ILE A 50 -9.42 8.32 -15.54
N SER A 51 -9.40 7.19 -16.24
CA SER A 51 -10.48 6.75 -17.12
C SER A 51 -10.67 5.24 -17.06
N SER A 52 -11.87 4.74 -17.38
CA SER A 52 -12.09 3.30 -17.57
C SER A 52 -11.68 2.84 -18.96
N SER A 53 -11.03 1.68 -19.04
CA SER A 53 -10.81 0.96 -20.30
C SER A 53 -11.96 -0.01 -20.57
N GLY A 54 -12.82 0.30 -21.55
CA GLY A 54 -13.78 -0.67 -22.13
C GLY A 54 -15.15 -0.84 -21.44
N GLY A 55 -16.09 -1.46 -22.17
CA GLY A 55 -17.56 -1.36 -21.99
C GLY A 55 -18.22 -2.12 -20.83
N ASP A 56 -17.55 -3.10 -20.23
CA ASP A 56 -18.14 -4.02 -19.23
C ASP A 56 -17.50 -3.93 -17.83
N SER A 57 -16.85 -2.81 -17.49
CA SER A 57 -16.40 -2.58 -16.12
C SER A 57 -17.59 -2.23 -15.21
N THR A 58 -17.66 -2.83 -14.02
CA THR A 58 -18.58 -2.37 -12.96
C THR A 58 -18.02 -1.16 -12.20
N ALA A 59 -16.71 -0.91 -12.34
CA ALA A 59 -16.00 0.28 -11.86
C ALA A 59 -15.87 1.34 -12.97
N LYS A 60 -17.01 1.77 -13.53
CA LYS A 60 -17.02 2.81 -14.58
C LYS A 60 -16.66 4.15 -13.97
N THR A 61 -15.64 4.79 -14.52
CA THR A 61 -15.33 6.19 -14.26
C THR A 61 -15.30 6.96 -15.57
N THR A 62 -15.86 8.17 -15.54
CA THR A 62 -15.66 9.16 -16.60
C THR A 62 -14.23 9.71 -16.51
N HIS A 63 -13.76 10.39 -17.56
CA HIS A 63 -12.43 11.02 -17.56
C HIS A 63 -12.35 12.03 -16.40
N ARG A 64 -11.72 11.64 -15.29
CA ARG A 64 -11.56 12.46 -14.09
C ARG A 64 -10.16 13.01 -14.04
N ARG A 65 -10.04 14.33 -14.13
CA ARG A 65 -8.77 15.02 -13.89
C ARG A 65 -8.44 14.96 -12.40
N CYS A 66 -7.17 14.75 -12.13
CA CYS A 66 -6.57 14.75 -10.81
C CYS A 66 -5.49 15.80 -10.78
N HIS A 67 -5.59 16.71 -9.81
CA HIS A 67 -4.59 17.69 -9.49
C HIS A 67 -4.54 17.93 -7.98
N PHE A 68 -3.40 17.64 -7.37
CA PHE A 68 -3.14 17.89 -5.97
C PHE A 68 -1.66 18.21 -5.75
N GLN A 69 -1.37 18.84 -4.62
CA GLN A 69 -0.02 19.19 -4.21
C GLN A 69 0.41 18.34 -3.00
N VAL A 70 1.68 17.95 -2.99
CA VAL A 70 2.34 17.29 -1.86
C VAL A 70 3.44 18.22 -1.37
N GLU A 71 3.51 18.37 -0.04
CA GLU A 71 4.50 19.21 0.63
C GLU A 71 5.58 18.33 1.27
N SER A 72 6.80 18.86 1.38
CA SER A 72 7.87 18.23 2.16
C SER A 72 7.49 18.18 3.64
N GLU A 73 7.75 17.07 4.32
CA GLU A 73 7.51 16.91 5.75
C GLU A 73 8.70 16.18 6.40
N ASP A 74 9.00 16.48 7.66
CA ASP A 74 10.05 15.82 8.46
C ASP A 74 11.45 15.73 7.79
N GLY A 75 11.77 16.72 6.95
CA GLY A 75 13.04 16.79 6.22
C GLY A 75 13.12 15.88 4.99
N VAL A 76 12.01 15.27 4.57
CA VAL A 76 11.90 14.50 3.34
C VAL A 76 11.44 15.44 2.20
N PRO A 77 12.18 15.51 1.08
CA PRO A 77 11.78 16.30 -0.09
C PRO A 77 10.42 15.86 -0.66
N ALA A 78 9.64 16.81 -1.17
CA ALA A 78 8.27 16.56 -1.66
C ALA A 78 8.19 15.52 -2.81
N ASP A 79 9.26 15.34 -3.57
CA ASP A 79 9.36 14.36 -4.67
C ASP A 79 9.68 12.93 -4.20
N ALA A 80 10.10 12.78 -2.95
CA ALA A 80 10.38 11.51 -2.27
C ALA A 80 9.38 11.23 -1.11
N MET A 81 8.35 12.06 -0.95
CA MET A 81 7.36 11.93 0.09
C MET A 81 6.44 10.72 -0.11
N GLN A 82 6.09 10.08 1.01
CA GLN A 82 4.94 9.18 1.06
C GLN A 82 3.72 9.97 1.55
N PHE A 83 2.58 9.76 0.90
CA PHE A 83 1.34 10.47 1.26
C PHE A 83 0.14 9.53 1.19
N GLN A 84 -0.88 9.85 1.98
CA GLN A 84 -2.08 9.03 2.11
C GLN A 84 -3.34 9.90 2.13
N ASP A 85 -4.42 9.35 1.60
CA ASP A 85 -5.78 9.91 1.60
C ASP A 85 -5.90 11.31 0.99
N VAL A 86 -5.01 11.64 0.05
CA VAL A 86 -5.02 12.94 -0.63
C VAL A 86 -6.18 12.99 -1.63
N GLY A 87 -6.97 14.07 -1.57
CA GLY A 87 -8.04 14.31 -2.54
C GLY A 87 -7.45 14.68 -3.89
N CYS A 88 -7.89 13.96 -4.91
CA CYS A 88 -7.64 14.20 -6.32
C CYS A 88 -7.91 15.63 -6.83
N ASP A 89 -8.82 16.40 -6.23
CA ASP A 89 -9.09 17.81 -6.55
C ASP A 89 -8.64 18.74 -5.41
N GLY A 90 -7.36 18.66 -5.02
CA GLY A 90 -6.80 19.53 -3.97
C GLY A 90 -7.53 19.43 -2.62
N GLY A 91 -8.09 18.26 -2.30
CA GLY A 91 -8.77 18.01 -1.02
C GLY A 91 -10.19 18.57 -0.90
N VAL A 92 -10.89 18.89 -2.00
CA VAL A 92 -12.29 19.32 -1.95
C VAL A 92 -13.17 18.26 -1.25
N ALA A 93 -14.09 18.71 -0.38
CA ALA A 93 -14.86 17.85 0.52
C ALA A 93 -15.71 16.76 -0.16
N ASN A 94 -16.05 16.94 -1.44
CA ASN A 94 -16.85 16.00 -2.24
C ASN A 94 -16.00 15.13 -3.17
N ASP A 95 -14.70 15.06 -2.94
CA ASP A 95 -13.82 14.27 -3.79
C ASP A 95 -14.05 12.76 -3.59
N THR A 96 -14.47 12.12 -4.68
CA THR A 96 -14.74 10.69 -4.72
C THR A 96 -13.47 9.88 -4.92
N PHE A 97 -12.38 10.51 -5.37
CA PHE A 97 -11.11 9.86 -5.60
C PHE A 97 -10.09 10.27 -4.53
N ARG A 98 -9.48 9.26 -3.92
CA ARG A 98 -8.38 9.40 -2.98
C ARG A 98 -7.12 8.78 -3.55
N VAL A 99 -5.99 9.41 -3.30
CA VAL A 99 -4.70 9.00 -3.81
C VAL A 99 -3.75 8.80 -2.64
N ASN A 100 -3.13 7.62 -2.62
CA ASN A 100 -1.94 7.39 -1.81
C ASN A 100 -0.74 7.30 -2.76
N GLY A 101 0.41 7.78 -2.30
CA GLY A 101 1.66 7.69 -3.05
C GLY A 101 2.77 7.16 -2.17
N SER A 102 3.60 6.30 -2.74
CA SER A 102 4.90 5.98 -2.18
C SER A 102 5.99 6.25 -3.20
N TRP A 103 7.10 6.78 -2.71
CA TRP A 103 8.37 6.78 -3.39
C TRP A 103 9.24 5.72 -2.72
N GLU A 104 9.84 4.84 -3.52
CA GLU A 104 10.69 3.76 -3.04
C GLU A 104 12.07 3.88 -3.68
N GLU A 105 13.07 4.13 -2.84
CA GLU A 105 14.47 3.96 -3.24
C GLU A 105 14.72 2.49 -3.52
N LYS A 106 15.38 2.21 -4.63
CA LYS A 106 15.82 0.85 -4.93
C LYS A 106 17.28 0.67 -4.57
N GLU A 107 17.59 -0.53 -4.07
CA GLU A 107 18.97 -0.96 -3.86
C GLU A 107 19.68 -1.19 -5.22
N ASP A 108 21.01 -1.16 -5.20
CA ASP A 108 21.87 -1.62 -6.31
C ASP A 108 21.79 -0.86 -7.66
N GLY A 109 21.56 0.46 -7.63
CA GLY A 109 21.71 1.32 -8.81
C GLY A 109 20.53 1.30 -9.78
N ASP A 110 19.45 0.61 -9.41
CA ASP A 110 18.14 0.78 -10.02
C ASP A 110 17.58 2.17 -9.71
N ARG A 111 16.70 2.68 -10.58
CA ARG A 111 16.06 3.98 -10.38
C ARG A 111 14.94 3.89 -9.34
N PRO A 112 14.70 4.95 -8.56
CA PRO A 112 13.56 5.00 -7.67
C PRO A 112 12.23 4.80 -8.40
N HIS A 113 11.27 4.20 -7.72
CA HIS A 113 9.94 3.97 -8.25
C HIS A 113 8.90 4.80 -7.47
N ILE A 114 7.91 5.27 -8.20
CA ILE A 114 6.74 5.95 -7.66
C ILE A 114 5.52 5.05 -7.87
N VAL A 115 4.81 4.75 -6.78
CA VAL A 115 3.58 3.96 -6.83
C VAL A 115 2.42 4.84 -6.38
N LEU A 116 1.44 5.01 -7.28
CA LEU A 116 0.18 5.70 -6.98
C LEU A 116 -0.93 4.66 -6.79
N CYS A 117 -1.59 4.71 -5.63
CA CYS A 117 -2.81 3.96 -5.35
C CYS A 117 -4.00 4.90 -5.47
N VAL A 118 -4.84 4.69 -6.49
CA VAL A 118 -6.04 5.48 -6.73
C VAL A 118 -7.24 4.70 -6.22
N THR A 119 -8.03 5.30 -5.35
CA THR A 119 -9.22 4.70 -4.74
C THR A 119 -10.44 5.55 -5.07
N ASN A 120 -11.50 4.94 -5.61
CA ASN A 120 -12.83 5.54 -5.62
C ASN A 120 -13.55 5.12 -4.34
N VAL A 121 -13.78 6.06 -3.42
CA VAL A 121 -14.32 5.76 -2.10
C VAL A 121 -15.81 5.43 -2.13
N VAL A 122 -16.53 5.91 -3.14
CA VAL A 122 -17.98 5.68 -3.30
C VAL A 122 -18.21 4.27 -3.83
N ASP A 123 -17.52 3.90 -4.90
CA ASP A 123 -17.64 2.58 -5.52
C ASP A 123 -16.83 1.51 -4.76
N ARG A 124 -16.01 1.93 -3.79
CA ARG A 124 -15.16 1.07 -2.96
C ARG A 124 -14.28 0.18 -3.83
N VAL A 125 -13.59 0.80 -4.77
CA VAL A 125 -12.66 0.12 -5.68
C VAL A 125 -11.36 0.89 -5.78
N TRP A 126 -10.28 0.20 -6.17
CA TRP A 126 -8.95 0.77 -6.15
C TRP A 126 -8.03 0.11 -7.20
N ALA A 127 -6.98 0.82 -7.60
CA ALA A 127 -5.98 0.36 -8.57
C ALA A 127 -4.60 0.95 -8.26
N PHE A 128 -3.54 0.25 -8.65
CA PHE A 128 -2.15 0.69 -8.48
C PHE A 128 -1.51 1.04 -9.81
N PHE A 129 -0.72 2.12 -9.84
CA PHE A 129 0.03 2.54 -11.01
C PHE A 129 1.47 2.81 -10.59
N GLY A 130 2.41 2.05 -11.16
CA GLY A 130 3.84 2.23 -10.94
C GLY A 130 4.49 3.00 -12.08
N PHE A 131 5.40 3.89 -11.72
CA PHE A 131 6.24 4.67 -12.63
C PHE A 131 7.68 4.59 -12.15
N ASP A 132 8.64 4.57 -13.07
CA ASP A 132 9.98 4.96 -12.70
C ASP A 132 10.01 6.49 -12.50
N ASP A 133 10.84 7.00 -11.60
CA ASP A 133 10.96 8.44 -11.31
C ASP A 133 11.08 9.31 -12.60
N TRP A 134 11.93 8.89 -13.53
CA TRP A 134 12.27 9.60 -14.75
C TRP A 134 11.14 9.61 -15.78
N GLU A 135 10.14 8.74 -15.66
CA GLU A 135 8.99 8.69 -16.56
C GLU A 135 8.02 9.84 -16.27
N ILE A 136 7.90 10.24 -15.00
CA ILE A 136 6.80 11.09 -14.52
C ILE A 136 7.26 12.40 -13.85
N GLN A 137 8.49 12.47 -13.33
CA GLN A 137 9.02 13.66 -12.67
C GLN A 137 9.56 14.71 -13.65
N ASN A 138 9.96 15.87 -13.11
CA ASN A 138 10.57 17.00 -13.83
C ASN A 138 9.69 17.54 -14.97
N GLY A 139 8.37 17.51 -14.77
CA GLY A 139 7.41 17.96 -15.76
C GLY A 139 7.32 17.10 -17.01
N ARG A 140 7.86 15.87 -16.98
CA ARG A 140 7.63 14.90 -18.05
C ARG A 140 6.21 14.38 -18.00
N VAL A 141 5.66 14.11 -19.18
CA VAL A 141 4.35 13.48 -19.31
C VAL A 141 4.58 12.00 -19.57
N ALA A 142 4.27 11.17 -18.57
CA ALA A 142 4.41 9.73 -18.64
C ALA A 142 3.43 9.12 -19.65
N ASP A 143 3.85 8.00 -20.24
CA ASP A 143 2.97 7.16 -21.05
C ASP A 143 1.78 6.64 -20.22
N ASN A 144 0.68 6.33 -20.90
CA ASN A 144 -0.51 5.81 -20.26
C ASN A 144 -0.22 4.46 -19.59
N LYS A 145 -0.55 4.33 -18.30
CA LYS A 145 -0.47 3.06 -17.56
C LYS A 145 -1.87 2.51 -17.36
N SER A 146 -2.08 1.23 -17.65
CA SER A 146 -3.34 0.53 -17.37
C SER A 146 -3.16 -0.38 -16.15
N SER A 147 -4.16 -0.44 -15.28
CA SER A 147 -4.15 -1.33 -14.13
C SER A 147 -5.51 -1.99 -13.93
N PRO A 148 -5.54 -3.28 -13.53
CA PRO A 148 -6.73 -3.89 -12.98
C PRO A 148 -7.25 -3.10 -11.77
N VAL A 149 -8.58 -3.05 -11.68
CA VAL A 149 -9.32 -2.44 -10.58
C VAL A 149 -9.84 -3.55 -9.68
N TYR A 150 -9.61 -3.41 -8.38
CA TYR A 150 -10.02 -4.39 -7.39
C TYR A 150 -11.05 -3.78 -6.44
N PRO A 151 -11.99 -4.58 -5.90
CA PRO A 151 -12.84 -4.13 -4.82
C PRO A 151 -11.98 -3.89 -3.57
N VAL A 152 -12.26 -2.79 -2.87
CA VAL A 152 -11.77 -2.57 -1.52
C VAL A 152 -12.47 -3.58 -0.64
N GLY A 153 -11.74 -4.60 -0.21
CA GLY A 153 -12.28 -5.59 0.72
C GLY A 153 -12.74 -4.95 2.03
N LYS A 154 -13.66 -5.61 2.74
CA LYS A 154 -13.57 -5.54 4.20
C LYS A 154 -12.27 -6.25 4.52
N PHE A 155 -11.21 -5.52 4.84
CA PHE A 155 -10.09 -6.13 5.54
C PHE A 155 -10.71 -6.78 6.77
N GLU A 156 -10.91 -8.10 6.73
CA GLU A 156 -11.23 -8.85 7.91
C GLU A 156 -10.03 -8.59 8.80
N LYS A 157 -10.22 -7.76 9.83
CA LYS A 157 -9.17 -7.46 10.80
C LYS A 157 -8.64 -8.83 11.18
N ARG A 158 -7.41 -9.18 10.78
CA ARG A 158 -6.69 -10.23 11.49
C ARG A 158 -6.72 -9.72 12.92
N GLN A 159 -7.46 -10.40 13.79
CA GLN A 159 -7.23 -10.19 15.21
C GLN A 159 -5.73 -10.36 15.36
N PRO A 160 -5.01 -9.36 15.90
CA PRO A 160 -3.65 -9.59 16.31
C PRO A 160 -3.74 -10.82 17.20
N GLU A 161 -3.09 -11.91 16.77
CA GLU A 161 -2.93 -13.07 17.63
C GLU A 161 -2.36 -12.49 18.94
N PRO A 162 -3.03 -12.70 20.09
CA PRO A 162 -2.55 -12.11 21.32
C PRO A 162 -1.11 -12.57 21.48
N ARG A 163 -0.16 -11.65 21.35
CA ARG A 163 1.23 -11.93 21.66
C ARG A 163 1.20 -12.51 23.06
N LYS A 164 1.53 -13.79 23.17
CA LYS A 164 1.70 -14.47 24.44
C LYS A 164 2.87 -13.76 25.11
N MET A 165 2.55 -12.73 25.90
CA MET A 165 3.51 -12.01 26.72
C MET A 165 3.83 -12.99 27.85
N ASP A 166 4.83 -13.85 27.61
CA ASP A 166 5.46 -14.61 28.68
C ASP A 166 6.12 -13.59 29.61
N TRP A 167 5.39 -13.18 30.63
CA TRP A 167 5.93 -12.44 31.76
C TRP A 167 6.91 -13.36 32.49
N VAL A 168 8.18 -13.32 32.07
CA VAL A 168 9.28 -13.76 32.93
C VAL A 168 9.37 -12.75 34.06
N MET A 169 8.68 -13.04 35.17
CA MET A 169 8.77 -12.30 36.43
C MET A 169 10.23 -12.33 36.91
N GLY A 170 10.96 -11.25 36.61
CA GLY A 170 12.26 -10.97 37.20
C GLY A 170 12.11 -10.81 38.72
N LEU A 171 12.83 -11.65 39.46
CA LEU A 171 12.97 -11.58 40.91
C LEU A 171 13.44 -10.18 41.36
N PRO A 172 12.93 -9.66 42.49
CA PRO A 172 13.29 -8.31 42.95
C PRO A 172 14.75 -8.24 43.42
N GLY A 173 15.54 -7.46 42.70
CA GLY A 173 16.91 -7.11 43.06
C GLY A 173 16.96 -6.23 44.33
N ARG A 174 17.75 -6.67 45.31
CA ARG A 174 18.09 -5.93 46.54
C ARG A 174 18.61 -4.52 46.23
N GLN A 175 17.87 -3.51 46.70
CA GLN A 175 18.35 -2.13 46.84
C GLN A 175 19.57 -2.07 47.77
N ARG A 176 20.76 -1.82 47.21
CA ARG A 176 21.94 -1.37 47.98
C ARG A 176 21.82 0.14 48.19
N ARG A 177 21.54 0.55 49.43
CA ARG A 177 21.63 1.94 49.91
C ARG A 177 23.03 2.51 49.61
N ARG A 178 23.12 3.53 48.76
CA ARG A 178 24.27 4.45 48.74
C ARG A 178 24.05 5.50 49.85
N ARG A 179 24.94 5.51 50.85
CA ARG A 179 25.09 6.65 51.77
C ARG A 179 25.72 7.79 50.98
N ILE A 180 25.05 8.93 51.01
CA ILE A 180 25.62 10.24 50.65
C ILE A 180 26.33 10.71 51.93
N ASN A 181 27.64 10.93 51.85
CA ASN A 181 28.36 11.71 52.86
C ASN A 181 28.69 13.07 52.23
N ALA A 182 28.21 14.13 52.86
CA ALA A 182 28.63 15.50 52.65
C ALA A 182 29.69 15.84 53.70
N ALA A 183 30.85 16.30 53.24
CA ALA A 183 31.78 17.22 53.87
C ALA A 183 32.78 17.69 52.81
#